data_AF-A0A6P1RBP2-F1
#
_entry.id   AF-A0A6P1RBP2-F1
#
_cell.length_a   1.000
_cell.length_b   1.000
_cell.length_c   1.000
_cell.angle_alpha   90.00
_cell.angle_beta   90.00
_cell.angle_gamma   90.00
#
_symmetry.space_group_name_H-M   'P 1'
#
loop_
_entity.id
_entity.type
_entity.pdbx_description
1 polymer ?
#
loop_
_entity_poly.entity_id
_entity_poly.type
_entity_poly.pdbx_seq_one_letter_code
_entity_poly.pdbx_strand_id
1 'polypeptide(L)'
;MPSRSLADSARGPIRPERVFMAVACLAPQRGRNCFNNRWLVARAGTPVQLADCQRQKSRLMTVRGVPPYGKVPMSVQMVLLPVFVQVGLTFALLIGMVFGRRKALVSGETKIRDIALGEPNWPKSTTQIANCYRNQFELPLLFYALIALALPLRHVDLFIVLMSWVFVVTRFAHAGVFVSSNDLGRRSTIWLAGVLVLLVMWIYFALRMLLLI
;
A
#
# COMPACT_ATOMS: atom_id res chain seq x y z
N MET A 1 33.20 77.66 -28.93
CA MET A 1 33.46 77.47 -30.37
C MET A 1 34.68 76.59 -30.53
N PRO A 2 34.78 75.78 -31.59
CA PRO A 2 33.95 74.68 -32.07
C PRO A 2 34.78 73.35 -31.94
N SER A 3 34.39 72.13 -32.31
CA SER A 3 33.63 71.68 -33.47
C SER A 3 33.11 70.25 -33.24
N ARG A 4 31.82 70.07 -33.53
CA ARG A 4 31.24 68.81 -33.98
C ARG A 4 31.76 68.50 -35.38
N SER A 5 31.83 67.22 -35.73
CA SER A 5 31.59 66.67 -37.08
C SER A 5 31.80 65.15 -36.99
N LEU A 6 30.97 64.25 -37.51
CA LEU A 6 29.65 64.25 -38.14
C LEU A 6 29.28 62.76 -38.24
N ALA A 7 27.98 62.46 -38.27
CA ALA A 7 27.43 61.33 -39.03
C ALA A 7 27.79 59.91 -38.51
N ASP A 8 26.95 58.90 -38.57
CA ASP A 8 25.56 58.77 -38.93
C ASP A 8 25.17 57.34 -38.56
N SER A 9 23.87 57.15 -38.36
CA SER A 9 23.19 55.95 -38.84
C SER A 9 23.50 54.58 -38.20
N ALA A 10 22.56 54.19 -37.34
CA ALA A 10 21.82 52.94 -37.47
C ALA A 10 22.60 51.60 -37.46
N ARG A 11 22.41 50.84 -36.38
CA ARG A 11 21.64 49.57 -36.44
C ARG A 11 21.42 48.98 -35.05
N GLY A 12 20.26 48.37 -34.90
CA GLY A 12 19.72 47.79 -33.67
C GLY A 12 20.41 46.49 -33.21
N PRO A 13 19.71 45.69 -32.38
CA PRO A 13 20.30 44.91 -31.29
C PRO A 13 20.70 43.48 -31.69
N ILE A 14 21.73 42.92 -31.04
CA ILE A 14 22.01 41.48 -31.03
C ILE A 14 22.19 41.01 -29.58
N ARG A 15 21.11 40.45 -29.03
CA ARG A 15 21.13 39.41 -27.97
C ARG A 15 21.79 38.14 -28.54
N PRO A 16 22.11 37.07 -27.77
CA PRO A 16 22.49 36.92 -26.36
C PRO A 16 23.61 35.86 -26.16
N GLU A 17 24.79 36.17 -25.62
CA GLU A 17 25.90 35.17 -25.53
C GLU A 17 26.27 34.84 -24.07
N ARG A 18 25.42 33.99 -23.48
CA ARG A 18 25.67 32.98 -22.43
C ARG A 18 27.05 32.99 -21.73
N VAL A 19 27.12 33.55 -20.52
CA VAL A 19 28.21 33.24 -19.57
C VAL A 19 27.91 31.88 -18.92
N PHE A 20 28.56 30.83 -19.40
CA PHE A 20 28.50 29.51 -18.78
C PHE A 20 29.51 29.44 -17.63
N MET A 21 29.01 29.50 -16.39
CA MET A 21 29.74 29.07 -15.19
C MET A 21 29.88 27.54 -15.25
N ALA A 22 31.05 27.05 -15.68
CA ALA A 22 31.39 25.63 -15.60
C ALA A 22 32.20 25.38 -14.33
N VAL A 23 31.54 24.80 -13.31
CA VAL A 23 32.22 24.23 -12.14
C VAL A 23 32.84 22.90 -12.56
N ALA A 24 34.17 22.85 -12.71
CA ALA A 24 34.89 21.62 -12.96
C ALA A 24 35.23 20.93 -11.62
N CYS A 25 34.44 19.93 -11.23
CA CYS A 25 34.84 18.96 -10.22
C CYS A 25 35.83 17.97 -10.83
N LEU A 26 37.12 18.06 -10.49
CA LEU A 26 38.07 17.00 -10.77
C LEU A 26 37.73 15.77 -9.93
N ALA A 27 37.68 14.60 -10.58
CA ALA A 27 37.33 13.32 -9.98
C ALA A 27 38.27 12.94 -8.81
N PRO A 28 37.77 12.19 -7.81
CA PRO A 28 38.53 11.86 -6.60
C PRO A 28 39.58 10.79 -6.90
N GLN A 29 40.85 11.05 -6.56
CA GLN A 29 41.80 9.96 -6.33
C GLN A 29 41.40 9.21 -5.07
N ARG A 30 41.34 7.88 -5.18
CA ARG A 30 41.01 6.94 -4.11
C ARG A 30 41.87 7.23 -2.86
N GLY A 31 41.24 7.78 -1.82
CA GLY A 31 41.84 7.87 -0.48
C GLY A 31 42.23 9.25 0.06
N ARG A 32 41.87 10.38 -0.58
CA ARG A 32 42.07 11.72 0.02
C ARG A 32 40.80 12.57 -0.04
N ASN A 33 40.36 13.07 1.11
CA ASN A 33 39.21 13.96 1.25
C ASN A 33 39.49 15.28 0.50
N CYS A 34 38.68 15.57 -0.53
CA CYS A 34 38.77 16.80 -1.31
C CYS A 34 38.14 17.97 -0.55
N PHE A 35 38.96 18.75 0.15
CA PHE A 35 38.75 20.19 0.28
C PHE A 35 40.12 20.87 0.19
N ASN A 36 40.55 21.21 -1.02
CA ASN A 36 41.61 22.19 -1.20
C ASN A 36 41.34 22.96 -2.50
N ASN A 37 41.08 24.26 -2.36
CA ASN A 37 40.73 25.14 -3.47
C ASN A 37 42.02 25.64 -4.11
N ARG A 38 42.48 24.98 -5.18
CA ARG A 38 43.59 25.49 -5.99
C ARG A 38 43.08 25.83 -7.39
N TRP A 39 43.02 27.12 -7.67
CA TRP A 39 42.66 27.69 -8.97
C TRP A 39 43.76 27.40 -10.00
N LEU A 40 43.43 26.63 -11.04
CA LEU A 40 44.30 26.43 -12.20
C LEU A 40 43.78 27.30 -13.34
N VAL A 41 44.56 28.32 -13.69
CA VAL A 41 44.31 29.19 -14.84
C VAL A 41 44.79 28.45 -16.09
N ALA A 42 43.87 27.92 -16.90
CA ALA A 42 44.19 27.34 -18.20
C ALA A 42 44.01 28.38 -19.32
N ARG A 43 45.02 28.52 -20.20
CA ARG A 43 44.98 29.40 -21.39
C ARG A 43 44.08 28.82 -22.49
N ALA A 44 43.43 29.73 -23.23
CA ALA A 44 42.64 29.41 -24.42
C ALA A 44 43.50 28.72 -25.51
N GLY A 45 42.98 27.62 -26.07
CA GLY A 45 43.61 26.87 -27.17
C GLY A 45 43.96 25.41 -26.89
N THR A 46 43.57 24.86 -25.73
CA THR A 46 43.75 23.42 -25.44
C THR A 46 42.56 22.60 -25.94
N PRO A 47 42.77 21.46 -26.65
CA PRO A 47 41.68 20.61 -27.09
C PRO A 47 41.03 19.92 -25.89
N VAL A 48 39.71 20.11 -25.73
CA VAL A 48 38.92 19.48 -24.67
C VAL A 48 38.27 18.23 -25.24
N GLN A 49 38.60 17.07 -24.68
CA GLN A 49 37.95 15.80 -24.99
C GLN A 49 36.62 15.73 -24.21
N LEU A 50 35.49 15.84 -24.91
CA LEU A 50 34.16 15.60 -24.36
C LEU A 50 33.97 14.09 -24.14
N ALA A 51 34.17 13.63 -22.91
CA ALA A 51 33.78 12.28 -22.51
C ALA A 51 32.29 12.31 -22.11
N ASP A 52 31.44 11.70 -22.94
CA ASP A 52 30.03 11.48 -22.61
C ASP A 52 29.91 10.58 -21.38
N CYS A 53 29.49 11.16 -20.25
CA CYS A 53 29.23 10.41 -19.02
C CYS A 53 27.89 9.66 -19.16
N GLN A 54 27.95 8.47 -19.76
CA GLN A 54 26.83 7.52 -19.79
C GLN A 54 26.41 7.14 -18.35
N ARG A 55 25.26 7.70 -17.95
CA ARG A 55 24.19 7.03 -17.19
C ARG A 55 24.65 6.18 -16.00
N GLN A 56 24.92 6.82 -14.87
CA GLN A 56 25.13 6.16 -13.59
C GLN A 56 23.83 5.48 -13.12
N LYS A 57 23.72 4.18 -13.42
CA LYS A 57 22.78 3.25 -12.79
C LYS A 57 23.21 3.14 -11.33
N SER A 58 22.56 3.90 -10.46
CA SER A 58 22.77 3.93 -9.01
C SER A 58 22.45 2.57 -8.39
N ARG A 59 23.42 1.65 -8.40
CA ARG A 59 23.51 0.65 -7.33
C ARG A 59 23.96 1.38 -6.08
N LEU A 60 22.99 1.81 -5.27
CA LEU A 60 23.21 2.13 -3.87
C LEU A 60 23.92 0.92 -3.24
N MET A 61 25.22 1.08 -2.95
CA MET A 61 25.94 0.22 -2.02
C MET A 61 25.38 0.56 -0.64
N THR A 62 24.33 -0.16 -0.24
CA THR A 62 23.85 -0.12 1.13
C THR A 62 24.91 -0.78 1.99
N VAL A 63 25.65 0.03 2.74
CA VAL A 63 26.32 -0.42 3.96
C VAL A 63 25.23 -1.12 4.76
N ARG A 64 25.26 -2.45 4.81
CA ARG A 64 24.42 -3.25 5.71
C ARG A 64 24.91 -2.93 7.12
N GLY A 65 24.45 -1.81 7.67
CA GLY A 65 24.35 -1.66 9.10
C GLY A 65 23.54 -2.84 9.60
N VAL A 66 24.12 -3.62 10.52
CA VAL A 66 23.37 -4.60 11.30
C VAL A 66 22.20 -3.82 11.91
N PRO A 67 20.94 -4.11 11.56
CA PRO A 67 19.83 -3.41 12.17
C PRO A 67 19.90 -3.70 13.67
N PRO A 68 19.86 -2.68 14.55
CA PRO A 68 19.67 -2.93 15.96
C PRO A 68 18.40 -3.76 16.11
N TYR A 69 18.50 -4.90 16.81
CA TYR A 69 17.36 -5.76 17.09
C TYR A 69 16.24 -4.91 17.69
N GLY A 70 15.08 -4.84 17.02
CA GLY A 70 13.89 -4.36 17.72
C GLY A 70 12.74 -3.76 16.93
N LYS A 71 12.88 -3.38 15.65
CA LYS A 71 11.72 -2.95 14.85
C LYS A 71 11.89 -3.41 13.40
N VAL A 72 11.22 -4.51 13.03
CA VAL A 72 11.03 -4.86 11.62
C VAL A 72 10.27 -3.69 10.98
N PRO A 73 10.84 -2.97 9.99
CA PRO A 73 10.11 -1.89 9.33
C PRO A 73 8.91 -2.54 8.64
N MET A 74 7.72 -2.29 9.19
CA MET A 74 6.51 -2.86 8.65
C MET A 74 6.22 -2.22 7.31
N SER A 75 6.46 -3.00 6.25
CA SER A 75 5.96 -2.64 4.92
C SER A 75 4.44 -2.59 4.99
N VAL A 76 3.85 -1.53 4.44
CA VAL A 76 2.40 -1.39 4.29
C VAL A 76 1.78 -2.63 3.65
N GLN A 77 2.54 -3.31 2.78
CA GLN A 77 2.14 -4.57 2.15
C GLN A 77 1.78 -5.66 3.16
N MET A 78 2.54 -5.80 4.26
CA MET A 78 2.31 -6.85 5.27
C MET A 78 1.00 -6.65 6.03
N VAL A 79 0.57 -5.39 6.18
CA VAL A 79 -0.66 -4.99 6.86
C VAL A 79 -1.86 -5.17 5.95
N LEU A 80 -1.70 -4.84 4.66
CA LEU A 80 -2.79 -4.93 3.69
C LEU A 80 -3.05 -6.37 3.23
N LEU A 81 -2.09 -7.28 3.35
CA LEU A 81 -2.26 -8.66 2.89
C LEU A 81 -3.42 -9.39 3.59
N PRO A 82 -3.55 -9.38 4.93
CA PRO A 82 -4.74 -9.90 5.62
C PRO A 82 -6.06 -9.29 5.13
N VAL A 83 -6.07 -7.98 4.87
CA VAL A 83 -7.25 -7.26 4.38
C VAL A 83 -7.67 -7.79 3.01
N PHE A 84 -6.73 -7.92 2.08
CA PHE A 84 -7.03 -8.48 0.75
C PHE A 84 -7.52 -9.93 0.81
N VAL A 85 -6.94 -10.74 1.68
CA VAL A 85 -7.37 -12.14 1.87
C VAL A 85 -8.80 -12.20 2.41
N GLN A 86 -9.14 -11.35 3.39
CA GLN A 86 -10.50 -11.26 3.92
C GLN A 86 -11.50 -10.77 2.87
N VAL A 87 -11.13 -9.78 2.07
CA VAL A 87 -11.94 -9.30 0.94
C VAL A 87 -12.14 -10.42 -0.08
N GLY A 88 -11.09 -11.18 -0.40
CA GLY A 88 -11.17 -12.36 -1.28
C GLY A 88 -12.19 -13.38 -0.79
N LEU A 89 -12.24 -13.67 0.52
CA LEU A 89 -13.26 -14.54 1.11
C LEU A 89 -14.68 -13.99 0.91
N THR A 90 -14.90 -12.69 1.07
CA THR A 90 -16.22 -12.08 0.84
C THR A 90 -16.67 -12.21 -0.60
N PHE A 91 -15.78 -11.99 -1.57
CA PHE A 91 -16.08 -12.17 -2.99
C PHE A 91 -16.35 -13.64 -3.32
N ALA A 92 -15.59 -14.58 -2.77
CA ALA A 92 -15.81 -16.01 -2.98
C ALA A 92 -17.22 -16.42 -2.51
N LEU A 93 -17.65 -15.95 -1.35
CA LEU A 93 -19.01 -16.22 -0.83
C LEU A 93 -20.10 -15.50 -1.62
N LEU A 94 -19.86 -14.27 -2.08
CA LEU A 94 -20.79 -13.55 -2.96
C LEU A 94 -21.03 -14.34 -4.25
N ILE A 95 -19.95 -14.75 -4.91
CA ILE A 95 -19.99 -15.53 -6.14
C ILE A 95 -20.71 -16.85 -5.90
N GLY A 96 -20.38 -17.58 -4.83
CA GLY A 96 -21.05 -18.82 -4.44
C GLY A 96 -22.55 -18.64 -4.22
N MET A 97 -22.97 -17.55 -3.56
CA MET A 97 -24.38 -17.22 -3.35
C MET A 97 -25.10 -16.96 -4.68
N VAL A 98 -24.50 -16.15 -5.56
CA VAL A 98 -25.07 -15.83 -6.89
C VAL A 98 -25.25 -17.09 -7.73
N PHE A 99 -24.24 -17.97 -7.75
CA PHE A 99 -24.35 -19.26 -8.46
C PHE A 99 -25.42 -20.16 -7.86
N GLY A 100 -25.48 -20.27 -6.52
CA GLY A 100 -26.52 -21.05 -5.84
C GLY A 100 -27.93 -20.56 -6.16
N ARG A 101 -28.15 -19.24 -6.13
CA ARG A 101 -29.43 -18.63 -6.50
C ARG A 101 -29.78 -18.87 -7.98
N ARG A 102 -28.80 -18.69 -8.87
CA ARG A 102 -29.00 -18.92 -10.31
C ARG A 102 -29.38 -20.37 -10.59
N LYS A 103 -28.71 -21.33 -9.95
CA LYS A 103 -29.03 -22.75 -10.06
C LYS A 103 -30.46 -23.06 -9.59
N ALA A 104 -30.89 -22.50 -8.46
CA ALA A 104 -32.24 -22.68 -7.93
C ALA A 104 -33.32 -22.13 -8.87
N LEU A 105 -33.06 -20.98 -9.52
CA LEU A 105 -33.97 -20.39 -10.50
C LEU A 105 -34.03 -21.20 -11.81
N VAL A 106 -32.88 -21.64 -12.34
CA VAL A 106 -32.81 -22.39 -13.60
C VAL A 106 -33.38 -23.80 -13.45
N SER A 107 -33.18 -24.45 -12.30
CA SER A 107 -33.77 -25.77 -12.00
C SER A 107 -35.27 -25.73 -11.69
N GLY A 108 -35.83 -24.54 -11.47
CA GLY A 108 -37.24 -24.38 -11.09
C GLY A 108 -37.54 -24.73 -9.62
N GLU A 109 -36.53 -24.99 -8.79
CA GLU A 109 -36.67 -25.17 -7.33
C GLU A 109 -37.24 -23.91 -6.65
N THR A 110 -37.00 -22.73 -7.22
CA THR A 110 -37.56 -21.45 -6.76
C THR A 110 -38.06 -20.65 -7.94
N LYS A 111 -39.28 -20.12 -7.86
CA LYS A 111 -39.84 -19.26 -8.91
C LYS A 111 -39.63 -17.80 -8.56
N ILE A 112 -39.39 -16.96 -9.57
CA ILE A 112 -39.17 -15.51 -9.40
C ILE A 112 -40.36 -14.84 -8.69
N ARG A 113 -41.58 -15.30 -8.96
CA ARG A 113 -42.81 -14.80 -8.30
C ARG A 113 -42.81 -15.01 -6.79
N ASP A 114 -42.15 -16.06 -6.30
CA ASP A 114 -42.15 -16.44 -4.88
C ASP A 114 -41.05 -15.71 -4.09
N ILE A 115 -40.26 -14.85 -4.74
CA ILE A 115 -39.16 -14.06 -4.15
C ILE A 115 -39.24 -12.56 -4.52
N ALA A 116 -40.28 -12.15 -5.24
CA ALA A 116 -40.36 -10.82 -5.84
C ALA A 116 -40.45 -9.70 -4.79
N LEU A 117 -40.94 -9.99 -3.59
CA LEU A 117 -41.02 -9.03 -2.47
C LEU A 117 -39.92 -9.29 -1.41
N GLY A 118 -38.93 -10.11 -1.73
CA GLY A 118 -37.83 -10.44 -0.82
C GLY A 118 -38.12 -11.59 0.15
N GLU A 119 -39.08 -12.46 -0.18
CA GLU A 119 -39.41 -13.61 0.64
C GLU A 119 -38.22 -14.59 0.78
N PRO A 120 -38.06 -15.23 1.95
CA PRO A 120 -36.96 -16.14 2.23
C PRO A 120 -37.17 -17.55 1.61
N ASN A 121 -37.74 -17.64 0.41
CA ASN A 121 -38.11 -18.91 -0.25
C ASN A 121 -36.95 -19.58 -1.02
N TRP A 122 -35.71 -19.42 -0.53
CA TRP A 122 -34.53 -20.02 -1.14
C TRP A 122 -34.23 -21.42 -0.58
N PRO A 123 -33.65 -22.33 -1.38
CA PRO A 123 -33.22 -23.65 -0.90
C PRO A 123 -32.24 -23.52 0.27
N LYS A 124 -32.25 -24.52 1.17
CA LYS A 124 -31.45 -24.49 2.41
C LYS A 124 -29.96 -24.22 2.15
N SER A 125 -29.38 -24.83 1.12
CA SER A 125 -27.96 -24.65 0.75
C SER A 125 -27.66 -23.21 0.32
N THR A 126 -28.52 -22.59 -0.50
CA THR A 126 -28.40 -21.19 -0.91
C THR A 126 -28.56 -20.24 0.27
N THR A 127 -29.52 -20.52 1.15
CA THR A 127 -29.76 -19.73 2.37
C THR A 127 -28.58 -19.80 3.33
N GLN A 128 -27.95 -20.98 3.48
CA GLN A 128 -26.74 -21.14 4.30
C GLN A 128 -25.59 -20.26 3.81
N ILE A 129 -25.30 -20.28 2.49
CA ILE A 129 -24.25 -19.43 1.90
C ILE A 129 -24.61 -17.95 2.06
N ALA A 130 -25.87 -17.57 1.87
CA ALA A 130 -26.32 -16.20 2.03
C ALA A 130 -26.18 -15.70 3.48
N ASN A 131 -26.49 -16.54 4.46
CA ASN A 131 -26.30 -16.24 5.88
C ASN A 131 -24.80 -16.12 6.23
N CYS A 132 -23.96 -17.02 5.68
CA CYS A 132 -22.51 -16.93 5.86
C CYS A 132 -21.95 -15.62 5.29
N TYR A 133 -22.37 -15.24 4.08
CA TYR A 133 -21.99 -13.98 3.45
C TYR A 133 -22.37 -12.76 4.31
N ARG A 134 -23.61 -12.69 4.81
CA ARG A 134 -24.05 -11.59 5.70
C ARG A 134 -23.19 -11.49 6.96
N ASN A 135 -22.88 -12.62 7.58
CA ASN A 135 -22.02 -12.68 8.77
C ASN A 135 -20.58 -12.18 8.50
N GLN A 136 -20.09 -12.24 7.26
CA GLN A 136 -18.77 -11.68 6.91
C GLN A 136 -18.76 -10.15 6.85
N PHE A 137 -19.87 -9.46 7.06
CA PHE A 137 -19.89 -8.00 7.19
C PHE A 137 -19.93 -7.53 8.64
N GLU A 138 -20.40 -8.34 9.59
CA GLU A 138 -20.55 -7.90 10.99
C GLU A 138 -19.21 -7.55 11.63
N LEU A 139 -18.31 -8.53 11.75
CA LEU A 139 -17.00 -8.36 12.39
C LEU A 139 -15.93 -7.82 11.43
N PRO A 140 -15.85 -8.28 10.16
CA PRO A 140 -14.83 -7.77 9.24
C PRO A 140 -14.92 -6.27 8.95
N LEU A 141 -16.11 -5.65 9.04
CA LEU A 141 -16.21 -4.19 8.91
C LEU A 141 -15.44 -3.46 10.02
N LEU A 142 -15.55 -3.92 11.26
CA LEU A 142 -14.78 -3.37 12.39
C LEU A 142 -13.27 -3.63 12.24
N PHE A 143 -12.88 -4.78 11.67
CA PHE A 143 -11.49 -5.04 11.33
C PHE A 143 -10.96 -4.07 10.26
N TYR A 144 -11.71 -3.85 9.17
CA TYR A 144 -11.33 -2.89 8.13
C TYR A 144 -11.24 -1.46 8.68
N ALA A 145 -12.18 -1.07 9.55
CA ALA A 145 -12.13 0.23 10.23
C ALA A 145 -10.86 0.38 11.08
N LEU A 146 -10.51 -0.65 11.87
CA LEU A 146 -9.28 -0.63 12.68
C LEU A 146 -8.04 -0.42 11.80
N ILE A 147 -7.90 -1.16 10.69
CA ILE A 147 -6.74 -1.03 9.80
C ILE A 147 -6.73 0.33 9.08
N ALA A 148 -7.89 0.82 8.64
CA ALA A 148 -8.03 2.12 8.00
C ALA A 148 -7.64 3.28 8.93
N LEU A 149 -7.93 3.15 10.24
CA LEU A 149 -7.49 4.11 11.26
C LEU A 149 -6.00 3.92 11.59
N ALA A 150 -5.52 2.69 11.76
CA ALA A 150 -4.15 2.44 12.19
C ALA A 150 -3.08 2.82 11.16
N LEU A 151 -3.39 2.72 9.86
CA LEU A 151 -2.46 3.05 8.77
C LEU A 151 -1.97 4.51 8.78
N PRO A 152 -2.84 5.55 8.73
CA PRO A 152 -2.40 6.94 8.72
C PRO A 152 -1.70 7.35 10.02
N LEU A 153 -2.09 6.76 11.15
CA LEU A 153 -1.45 7.05 12.43
C LEU A 153 -0.07 6.39 12.60
N ARG A 154 0.38 5.57 11.63
CA ARG A 154 1.63 4.79 11.71
C ARG A 154 1.74 3.91 12.97
N HIS A 155 0.60 3.59 13.59
CA HIS A 155 0.52 2.68 14.74
C HIS A 155 0.31 1.22 14.30
N VAL A 156 0.87 0.84 13.15
CA VAL A 156 0.86 -0.55 12.72
C VAL A 156 2.18 -1.22 13.05
N ASP A 157 2.10 -2.13 14.01
CA ASP A 157 3.20 -2.94 14.51
C ASP A 157 2.99 -4.44 14.17
N LEU A 158 3.99 -5.26 14.50
CA LEU A 158 3.96 -6.71 14.24
C LEU A 158 2.80 -7.40 14.95
N PHE A 159 2.41 -6.92 16.12
CA PHE A 159 1.33 -7.53 16.88
C PHE A 159 -0.01 -7.35 16.14
N ILE A 160 -0.31 -6.14 15.64
CA ILE A 160 -1.50 -5.92 14.80
C ILE A 160 -1.49 -6.82 13.55
N VAL A 161 -0.35 -6.97 12.86
CA VAL A 161 -0.25 -7.83 11.67
C VAL A 161 -0.51 -9.30 12.01
N LEU A 162 0.09 -9.82 13.08
CA LEU A 162 -0.12 -11.20 13.52
C LEU A 162 -1.57 -11.45 13.94
N MET A 163 -2.15 -10.55 14.74
CA MET A 163 -3.56 -10.66 15.15
C MET A 163 -4.51 -10.54 13.96
N SER A 164 -4.18 -9.73 12.96
CA SER A 164 -4.94 -9.64 11.70
C SER A 164 -4.98 -10.99 10.98
N TRP A 165 -3.85 -11.69 10.90
CA TRP A 165 -3.79 -13.02 10.31
C TRP A 165 -4.59 -14.05 11.11
N VAL A 166 -4.49 -14.02 12.45
CA VAL A 166 -5.31 -14.87 13.32
C VAL A 166 -6.79 -14.61 13.08
N PHE A 167 -7.20 -13.34 13.03
CA PHE A 167 -8.57 -12.95 12.74
C PHE A 167 -9.04 -13.52 11.39
N VAL A 168 -8.26 -13.33 10.32
CA VAL A 168 -8.58 -13.88 8.99
C VAL A 168 -8.72 -15.40 9.04
N VAL A 169 -7.82 -16.13 9.70
CA VAL A 169 -7.92 -17.58 9.86
C VAL A 169 -9.23 -17.97 10.57
N THR A 170 -9.64 -17.25 11.61
CA THR A 170 -10.95 -17.51 12.25
C THR A 170 -12.12 -17.33 11.28
N ARG A 171 -12.04 -16.36 10.35
CA ARG A 171 -13.09 -16.11 9.35
C ARG A 171 -13.17 -17.22 8.32
N PHE A 172 -12.03 -17.74 7.88
CA PHE A 172 -11.97 -18.92 7.01
C PHE A 172 -12.50 -20.17 7.72
N ALA A 173 -12.11 -20.41 8.97
CA ALA A 173 -12.61 -21.52 9.76
C ALA A 173 -14.13 -21.44 9.95
N HIS A 174 -14.66 -20.26 10.27
CA HIS A 174 -16.11 -20.05 10.42
C HIS A 174 -16.85 -20.30 9.10
N ALA A 175 -16.32 -19.79 7.98
CA ALA A 175 -16.88 -20.05 6.65
C ALA A 175 -16.82 -21.54 6.28
N GLY A 176 -15.73 -22.24 6.60
CA GLY A 176 -15.56 -23.67 6.35
C GLY A 176 -16.52 -24.55 7.15
N VAL A 177 -16.74 -24.22 8.44
CA VAL A 177 -17.74 -24.92 9.26
C VAL A 177 -19.14 -24.72 8.70
N PHE A 178 -19.44 -23.51 8.23
CA PHE A 178 -20.72 -23.20 7.57
C PHE A 178 -20.99 -24.04 6.33
N VAL A 179 -19.96 -24.40 5.56
CA VAL A 179 -20.08 -25.18 4.33
C VAL A 179 -20.07 -26.69 4.60
N SER A 180 -19.40 -27.16 5.64
CA SER A 180 -19.13 -28.59 5.88
C SER A 180 -20.07 -29.24 6.90
N SER A 181 -20.08 -28.73 8.13
CA SER A 181 -20.79 -29.29 9.27
C SER A 181 -21.66 -28.20 9.85
N ASN A 182 -22.95 -28.17 9.51
CA ASN A 182 -23.93 -27.20 10.02
C ASN A 182 -24.24 -27.43 11.53
N ASP A 183 -23.19 -27.56 12.33
CA ASP A 183 -23.21 -27.68 13.78
C ASP A 183 -23.23 -26.27 14.38
N LEU A 184 -24.33 -25.96 15.07
CA LEU A 184 -24.56 -24.64 15.64
C LEU A 184 -23.56 -24.30 16.75
N GLY A 185 -23.11 -25.28 17.53
CA GLY A 185 -22.18 -25.09 18.65
C GLY A 185 -20.76 -24.79 18.18
N ARG A 186 -20.27 -25.53 17.18
CA ARG A 186 -18.95 -25.24 16.58
C ARG A 186 -18.93 -23.89 15.86
N ARG A 187 -20.05 -23.52 15.22
CA ARG A 187 -20.19 -22.21 14.58
C ARG A 187 -20.11 -21.07 15.60
N SER A 188 -20.82 -21.15 16.72
CA SER A 188 -20.86 -20.08 17.71
C SER A 188 -19.52 -19.88 18.42
N THR A 189 -18.81 -20.97 18.74
CA THR A 189 -17.48 -20.90 19.38
C THR A 189 -16.43 -20.25 18.48
N ILE A 190 -16.41 -20.58 17.18
CA ILE A 190 -15.49 -19.95 16.23
C ILE A 190 -15.85 -18.48 15.98
N TRP A 191 -17.15 -18.16 15.91
CA TRP A 191 -17.61 -16.78 15.83
C TRP A 191 -17.10 -15.98 17.03
N LEU A 192 -17.28 -16.50 18.24
CA LEU A 192 -16.84 -15.88 19.49
C LEU A 192 -15.31 -15.73 19.54
N ALA A 193 -14.55 -16.73 19.10
CA ALA A 193 -13.10 -16.65 19.04
C ALA A 193 -12.64 -15.46 18.17
N GLY A 194 -13.29 -15.24 17.01
CA GLY A 194 -12.98 -14.08 16.18
C GLY A 194 -13.43 -12.74 16.80
N VAL A 195 -14.53 -12.72 17.57
CA VAL A 195 -14.92 -11.53 18.35
C VAL A 195 -13.84 -11.18 19.37
N LEU A 196 -13.34 -12.16 20.13
CA LEU A 196 -12.32 -11.95 21.15
C LEU A 196 -11.01 -11.45 20.55
N VAL A 197 -10.56 -12.03 19.43
CA VAL A 197 -9.35 -11.57 18.72
C VAL A 197 -9.52 -10.11 18.28
N LEU A 198 -10.65 -9.78 17.66
CA LEU A 198 -10.93 -8.42 17.21
C LEU A 198 -11.02 -7.44 18.39
N LEU A 199 -11.64 -7.84 19.50
CA LEU A 199 -11.74 -7.02 20.71
C LEU A 199 -10.35 -6.72 21.28
N VAL A 200 -9.46 -7.73 21.35
CA VAL A 200 -8.07 -7.55 21.79
C VAL A 200 -7.33 -6.57 20.88
N MET A 201 -7.51 -6.66 19.56
CA MET A 201 -6.90 -5.72 18.62
C MET A 201 -7.37 -4.28 18.87
N TRP A 202 -8.68 -4.07 19.09
CA TRP A 202 -9.24 -2.75 19.37
C TRP A 202 -8.75 -2.18 20.70
N ILE A 203 -8.74 -2.99 21.77
CA ILE A 203 -8.23 -2.57 23.07
C ILE A 203 -6.75 -2.19 22.96
N TYR A 204 -5.95 -3.03 22.30
CA TYR A 204 -4.53 -2.75 22.09
C TYR A 204 -4.33 -1.44 21.31
N PHE A 205 -5.07 -1.24 20.22
CA PHE A 205 -4.99 -0.01 19.42
C PHE A 205 -5.42 1.23 20.23
N ALA A 206 -6.50 1.14 21.00
CA ALA A 206 -6.99 2.22 21.84
C ALA A 206 -6.00 2.58 22.96
N LEU A 207 -5.44 1.58 23.66
CA LEU A 207 -4.42 1.79 24.68
C LEU A 207 -3.17 2.42 24.09
N ARG A 208 -2.73 1.95 22.93
CA ARG A 208 -1.56 2.50 22.25
C ARG A 208 -1.74 3.96 21.86
N MET A 209 -2.93 4.31 21.37
CA MET A 209 -3.30 5.69 21.05
C MET A 209 -3.36 6.57 22.32
N LEU A 210 -4.04 6.11 23.36
CA LEU A 210 -4.24 6.87 24.60
C LEU A 210 -2.93 7.09 25.37
N LEU A 211 -2.07 6.07 25.40
CA LEU A 211 -0.79 6.11 26.12
C LEU A 211 0.34 6.76 25.28
N LEU A 212 0.06 7.15 24.02
CA LEU A 212 1.03 7.77 23.10
C LEU A 212 2.36 7.00 22.95
N ILE A 213 2.31 5.66 22.90
CA ILE A 213 3.50 4.77 22.80
C ILE A 213 3.74 4.25 21.37
#